data_AF-A0A6P1THC2-F1
#
_entry.id   AF-A0A6P1THC2-F1
#
_cell.length_a   1.000
_cell.length_b   1.000
_cell.length_c   1.000
_cell.angle_alpha   90.00
_cell.angle_beta   90.00
_cell.angle_gamma   90.00
#
_symmetry.space_group_name_H-M   'P 1'
#
loop_
_entity.id
_entity.type
_entity.pdbx_description
1 polymer ?
#
loop_
_entity_poly.entity_id
_entity_poly.type
_entity_poly.pdbx_seq_one_letter_code
_entity_poly.pdbx_strand_id
1 'polypeptide(L)'
;MAHFLVFADQPNKRRSDGLNALVVEAADAASAPAAARALVGGSATTFDNFAVTEIAPGVQFALQGNGVVGQPGNSLGLPTVDRGGNVPLAAL
;
A
#
# COMPACT_ATOMS: atom_id res chain seq x y z
N MET A 1 -12.42 19.79 -1.06
CA MET A 1 -11.27 18.92 -1.39
C MET A 1 -11.74 17.49 -1.40
N ALA A 2 -11.14 16.63 -2.21
CA ALA A 2 -11.48 15.23 -2.33
C ALA A 2 -10.40 14.35 -1.68
N HIS A 3 -10.76 13.10 -1.36
CA HIS A 3 -9.81 12.12 -0.85
C HIS A 3 -9.25 11.29 -1.99
N PHE A 4 -7.94 11.09 -1.98
CA PHE A 4 -7.22 10.28 -2.96
C PHE A 4 -6.41 9.20 -2.26
N LEU A 5 -6.40 8.02 -2.86
CA LEU A 5 -5.51 6.92 -2.51
C LEU A 5 -4.30 6.97 -3.44
N VAL A 6 -3.12 7.14 -2.87
CA VAL A 6 -1.82 6.98 -3.54
C VAL A 6 -1.28 5.60 -3.17
N PHE A 7 -1.15 4.69 -4.12
CA PHE A 7 -0.85 3.29 -3.83
C PHE A 7 0.09 2.63 -4.84
N ALA A 8 0.77 1.59 -4.38
CA ALA A 8 1.54 0.69 -5.21
C ALA A 8 0.59 -0.30 -5.90
N ASP A 9 0.43 -0.13 -7.21
CA ASP A 9 -0.43 -0.93 -8.10
C ASP A 9 0.22 -2.22 -8.64
N GLN A 10 1.49 -2.45 -8.30
CA GLN A 10 2.27 -3.60 -8.75
C GLN A 10 2.73 -4.45 -7.56
N PRO A 11 2.83 -5.78 -7.72
CA PRO A 11 3.47 -6.64 -6.74
C PRO A 11 4.89 -6.13 -6.42
N ASN A 12 5.28 -6.20 -5.14
CA ASN A 12 6.61 -5.81 -4.63
C ASN A 12 6.99 -4.33 -4.76
N LYS A 13 6.10 -3.48 -5.28
CA LYS A 13 6.31 -2.03 -5.29
C LYS A 13 5.99 -1.46 -3.91
N ARG A 14 7.00 -0.86 -3.28
CA ARG A 14 6.88 -0.25 -1.96
C ARG A 14 7.82 0.95 -1.86
N ARG A 15 7.49 1.85 -0.95
CA ARG A 15 8.44 2.86 -0.50
C ARG A 15 9.55 2.22 0.34
N SER A 16 10.64 2.95 0.52
CA SER A 16 11.79 2.53 1.34
C SER A 16 11.44 2.25 2.80
N ASP A 17 10.38 2.86 3.34
CA ASP A 17 9.85 2.64 4.69
C ASP A 17 8.85 1.48 4.79
N GLY A 18 8.64 0.74 3.69
CA GLY A 18 7.74 -0.41 3.63
C GLY A 18 6.26 -0.05 3.44
N LEU A 19 5.88 1.23 3.43
CA LEU A 19 4.52 1.65 3.14
C LEU A 19 4.20 1.50 1.65
N ASN A 20 2.98 1.05 1.36
CA ASN A 20 2.51 0.76 0.00
C ASN A 20 1.26 1.55 -0.40
N ALA A 21 0.60 2.23 0.54
CA ALA A 21 -0.60 3.01 0.27
C ALA A 21 -0.76 4.15 1.28
N LEU A 22 -1.26 5.29 0.83
CA LEU A 22 -1.63 6.44 1.65
C LEU A 22 -2.92 7.08 1.15
N VAL A 23 -3.78 7.47 2.09
CA VAL A 23 -4.96 8.29 1.80
C VAL A 23 -4.64 9.74 2.15
N VAL A 24 -4.93 10.66 1.24
CA VAL A 24 -4.66 12.09 1.39
C VAL A 24 -5.81 12.95 0.89
N GLU A 25 -5.93 14.15 1.44
CA GLU A 25 -6.78 15.19 0.87
C GLU A 25 -6.00 16.00 -0.16
N ALA A 26 -6.61 16.23 -1.34
CA ALA A 26 -6.03 17.05 -2.39
C ALA A 26 -7.12 17.77 -3.20
N ALA A 27 -6.70 18.72 -4.04
CA ALA A 27 -7.61 19.41 -4.95
C ALA A 27 -8.01 18.51 -6.13
N ASP A 28 -7.08 17.67 -6.58
CA ASP A 28 -7.19 16.77 -7.73
C ASP A 28 -6.17 15.63 -7.64
N ALA A 29 -6.24 14.67 -8.57
CA ALA A 29 -5.33 13.53 -8.62
C ALA A 29 -3.86 13.95 -8.87
N ALA A 30 -3.62 15.06 -9.57
CA ALA A 30 -2.27 15.53 -9.88
C ALA A 30 -1.55 16.10 -8.64
N SER A 31 -2.30 16.69 -7.71
CA SER A 31 -1.79 17.25 -6.45
C SER A 31 -1.68 16.22 -5.31
N ALA A 32 -2.34 15.06 -5.43
CA ALA A 32 -2.32 14.02 -4.39
C ALA A 32 -0.91 13.50 -4.04
N PRO A 33 0.02 13.24 -4.98
CA PRO A 33 1.39 12.85 -4.63
C PRO A 33 2.14 13.95 -3.86
N ALA A 34 1.84 15.23 -4.07
CA ALA A 34 2.44 16.32 -3.30
C ALA A 34 1.92 16.34 -1.86
N ALA A 35 0.61 16.18 -1.68
CA ALA A 35 0.00 16.06 -0.36
C ALA A 35 0.54 14.85 0.42
N ALA A 36 0.70 13.70 -0.25
CA ALA A 36 1.25 12.48 0.35
C ALA A 36 2.71 12.67 0.80
N ARG A 37 3.52 13.40 0.04
CA ARG A 37 4.90 13.73 0.42
C ARG A 37 4.96 14.63 1.64
N ALA A 38 4.10 15.66 1.70
CA ALA A 38 4.03 16.57 2.83
C ALA A 38 3.67 15.83 4.14
N LEU A 39 2.79 14.83 4.07
CA LEU A 39 2.37 14.05 5.24
C LEU A 39 3.49 13.16 5.81
N VAL A 40 4.37 12.64 4.96
CA VAL A 40 5.37 11.63 5.34
C VAL A 40 6.81 12.14 5.36
N GLY A 41 7.03 13.41 5.04
CA GLY A 41 8.38 14.00 4.97
C GLY A 41 9.28 13.39 3.89
N GLY A 42 8.68 12.84 2.81
CA GLY A 42 9.41 12.15 1.74
C GLY A 42 10.07 13.09 0.71
N SER A 43 11.03 12.57 -0.04
CA SER A 43 11.61 13.25 -1.21
C SER A 43 10.58 13.48 -2.33
N ALA A 44 10.93 14.32 -3.31
CA ALA A 44 10.08 14.58 -4.48
C ALA A 44 9.69 13.31 -5.26
N THR A 45 10.55 12.29 -5.24
CA THR A 45 10.41 11.04 -6.02
C THR A 45 9.83 9.88 -5.21
N THR A 46 9.44 10.11 -3.94
CA THR A 46 9.00 9.05 -3.01
C THR A 46 7.83 8.22 -3.53
N PHE A 47 6.99 8.82 -4.36
CA PHE A 47 5.81 8.18 -4.95
C PHE A 47 5.90 8.11 -6.48
N ASP A 48 7.10 8.24 -7.05
CA ASP A 48 7.27 8.10 -8.49
C ASP A 48 6.74 6.73 -8.91
N ASN A 49 5.91 6.76 -9.95
CA ASN A 49 5.19 5.62 -10.49
C ASN A 49 3.99 5.14 -9.66
N PHE A 50 3.75 5.57 -8.41
CA PHE A 50 2.55 5.13 -7.66
C PHE A 50 1.27 5.53 -8.39
N ALA A 51 0.27 4.66 -8.35
CA ALA A 51 -1.05 4.95 -8.90
C ALA A 51 -1.81 5.88 -7.94
N VAL A 52 -2.68 6.69 -8.52
CA VAL A 52 -3.57 7.59 -7.78
C VAL A 52 -5.00 7.33 -8.20
N THR A 53 -5.90 7.17 -7.25
CA THR A 53 -7.34 7.10 -7.50
C THR A 53 -8.09 7.98 -6.52
N GLU A 54 -9.15 8.64 -6.99
CA GLU A 54 -10.10 9.31 -6.11
C GLU A 54 -10.90 8.26 -5.33
N ILE A 55 -11.16 8.55 -4.06
CA ILE A 55 -12.01 7.73 -3.20
C ILE A 55 -13.41 8.33 -3.24
N ALA A 56 -14.28 7.73 -4.05
CA ALA A 56 -15.67 8.15 -4.13
C ALA A 56 -16.38 8.01 -2.77
N PRO A 57 -17.37 8.88 -2.47
CA PRO A 57 -18.17 8.76 -1.26
C PRO A 57 -18.80 7.36 -1.13
N GLY A 58 -18.71 6.76 0.06
CA GLY A 58 -19.26 5.44 0.34
C GLY A 58 -18.40 4.25 -0.09
N VAL A 59 -17.23 4.49 -0.71
CA VAL A 59 -16.25 3.43 -0.97
C VAL A 59 -15.71 2.90 0.35
N GLN A 60 -15.89 1.60 0.58
CA GLN A 60 -15.24 0.87 1.66
C GLN A 60 -14.00 0.19 1.11
N PHE A 61 -12.87 0.32 1.80
CA PHE A 61 -11.66 -0.41 1.48
C PHE A 61 -11.17 -1.17 2.71
N ALA A 62 -10.71 -2.40 2.51
CA ALA A 62 -10.08 -3.19 3.54
C ALA A 62 -8.59 -2.85 3.58
N LEU A 63 -8.12 -2.33 4.71
CA LEU A 63 -6.70 -2.22 4.99
C LEU A 63 -6.19 -3.58 5.46
N GLN A 64 -5.58 -4.34 4.55
CA GLN A 64 -4.96 -5.61 4.95
C GLN A 64 -3.60 -5.33 5.59
N GLY A 65 -3.58 -5.32 6.92
CA GLY A 65 -2.39 -5.07 7.73
C GLY A 65 -1.35 -6.20 7.71
N ASN A 66 -0.15 -5.87 8.18
CA ASN A 66 1.04 -6.70 8.29
C ASN A 66 0.77 -8.10 8.89
N GLY A 67 1.37 -9.14 8.30
CA GLY A 67 1.25 -10.53 8.74
C GLY A 67 1.06 -11.52 7.60
N VAL A 68 1.44 -12.76 7.87
CA VAL A 68 1.40 -13.87 6.93
C VAL A 68 -0.04 -14.39 6.76
N VAL A 69 -0.42 -14.88 5.58
CA VAL A 69 -1.77 -15.44 5.34
C VAL A 69 -1.69 -16.96 5.26
N GLY A 70 -2.50 -17.66 6.06
CA GLY A 70 -2.63 -19.12 5.96
C GLY A 70 -3.45 -19.52 4.72
N GLN A 71 -3.10 -20.66 4.10
CA GLN A 71 -3.84 -21.26 2.99
C GLN A 71 -4.85 -22.32 3.47
N PRO A 72 -6.04 -22.47 2.84
CA PRO A 72 -6.90 -23.65 3.02
C PRO A 72 -6.16 -24.93 2.59
N GLY A 73 -6.11 -25.95 3.46
CA GLY A 73 -5.46 -27.24 3.18
C GLY A 73 -4.03 -27.41 3.74
N ASN A 74 -3.53 -26.43 4.49
CA ASN A 74 -2.23 -26.54 5.16
C ASN A 74 -2.34 -27.30 6.49
N SER A 75 -1.98 -28.59 6.48
CA SER A 75 -1.97 -29.46 7.66
C SER A 75 -0.87 -29.14 8.69
N LEU A 76 0.05 -28.24 8.36
CA LEU A 76 1.19 -27.85 9.20
C LEU A 76 1.02 -26.46 9.84
N GLY A 77 -0.03 -25.71 9.50
CA GLY A 77 -0.32 -24.39 10.08
C GLY A 77 0.66 -23.27 9.71
N LEU A 78 1.63 -23.53 8.83
CA LEU A 78 2.69 -22.57 8.49
C LEU A 78 2.35 -21.69 7.28
N PRO A 79 2.33 -20.37 7.40
CA PRO A 79 2.05 -19.52 6.26
C PRO A 79 3.25 -19.50 5.29
N THR A 80 2.99 -19.78 4.00
CA THR A 80 4.02 -19.93 2.95
C THR A 80 4.17 -18.70 2.06
N VAL A 81 3.28 -17.72 2.18
CA VAL A 81 3.29 -16.49 1.39
C VAL A 81 2.89 -15.33 2.30
N ASP A 82 3.68 -14.26 2.28
CA ASP A 82 3.30 -13.00 2.89
C ASP A 82 2.15 -12.36 2.08
N ARG A 83 1.51 -11.32 2.64
CA ARG A 83 0.44 -10.59 1.94
C ARG A 83 0.90 -9.85 0.68
N GLY A 84 2.20 -9.78 0.41
CA GLY A 84 2.81 -9.21 -0.78
C GLY A 84 3.11 -10.24 -1.88
N GLY A 85 2.83 -11.53 -1.67
CA GLY A 85 3.18 -12.60 -2.61
C GLY A 85 4.61 -13.13 -2.45
N ASN A 86 5.35 -12.68 -1.43
CA ASN A 86 6.70 -13.17 -1.15
C ASN A 86 6.66 -14.46 -0.33
N VAL A 87 7.60 -15.36 -0.57
CA VAL A 87 7.87 -16.45 0.36
C VAL A 87 8.48 -15.84 1.63
N PRO A 88 7.93 -16.08 2.85
CA PRO A 88 8.54 -15.62 4.08
C PRO A 88 9.98 -16.13 4.14
N LEU A 89 10.93 -15.22 4.42
CA LEU A 89 12.31 -15.62 4.65
C LEU A 89 12.33 -16.66 5.78
N ALA A 90 12.98 -17.81 5.57
CA ALA A 90 13.10 -18.84 6.60
C ALA A 90 13.65 -18.19 7.87
N ALA A 91 12.94 -18.34 8.99
CA ALA A 91 13.41 -17.84 10.27
C ALA A 91 14.79 -18.46 10.56
N LEU A 92 15.81 -17.60 10.67
CA LEU A 92 17.13 -17.92 11.18
C LEU A 92 17.06 -18.21 12.68
#